data_AF-A0A9E4GZU2-F1
#
_entry.id   AF-A0A9E4GZU2-F1
#
_cell.length_a   1.000
_cell.length_b   1.000
_cell.length_c   1.000
_cell.angle_alpha   90.00
_cell.angle_beta   90.00
_cell.angle_gamma   90.00
#
_symmetry.space_group_name_H-M   'P 1'
#
loop_
_entity.id
_entity.type
_entity.pdbx_description
1 polymer ?
#
loop_
_entity_poly.entity_id
_entity_poly.type
_entity_poly.pdbx_seq_one_letter_code
_entity_poly.pdbx_strand_id
1 'polypeptide(L)' 'MARKRYKPEEIVSLLRQAEVLHGQGLSMADAIRQLGISEVTFYRWRKEYAG' A
#
# COMPACT_ATOMS: atom_id res chain seq x y z
N MET A 1 -6.87 9.57 -17.07
CA MET A 1 -7.20 9.46 -15.63
C MET A 1 -6.28 10.39 -14.86
N ALA A 2 -6.82 11.31 -14.06
CA ALA A 2 -6.01 12.22 -13.25
C ALA A 2 -5.12 11.39 -12.30
N ARG A 3 -3.80 11.59 -12.34
CA ARG A 3 -2.88 10.97 -11.38
C ARG A 3 -3.19 11.56 -10.00
N LYS A 4 -3.92 10.80 -9.17
CA LYS A 4 -4.08 11.11 -7.75
C LYS A 4 -2.68 11.16 -7.16
N ARG A 5 -2.25 12.34 -6.71
CA ARG A 5 -0.94 12.53 -6.07
C ARG A 5 -1.10 12.12 -4.61
N TYR A 6 -0.44 11.05 -4.21
CA TYR A 6 -0.33 10.67 -2.81
C TYR A 6 0.83 11.42 -2.17
N LYS A 7 0.60 11.99 -1.00
CA LYS A 7 1.67 12.56 -0.16
C LYS A 7 2.47 11.42 0.49
N PRO A 8 3.75 11.65 0.84
CA PRO A 8 4.57 10.64 1.52
C PRO A 8 3.90 10.04 2.77
N GLU A 9 3.20 10.86 3.56
CA GLU A 9 2.50 10.42 4.77
C GLU A 9 1.33 9.48 4.43
N GLU A 10 0.60 9.76 3.35
CA GLU A 10 -0.48 8.90 2.86
C GLU A 10 0.07 7.55 2.38
N ILE A 11 1.23 7.57 1.69
CA ILE A 11 1.90 6.35 1.24
C ILE A 11 2.30 5.49 2.44
N VAL A 12 2.97 6.06 3.44
CA VAL A 12 3.37 5.32 4.66
C VAL A 12 2.15 4.77 5.39
N SER A 13 1.05 5.54 5.46
CA SER A 13 -0.20 5.06 6.05
C SER A 13 -0.77 3.86 5.29
N LEU A 14 -0.81 3.91 3.96
CA LEU A 14 -1.30 2.80 3.13
C LEU A 14 -0.42 1.55 3.28
N LEU A 15 0.90 1.71 3.33
CA LEU A 15 1.82 0.60 3.57
C LEU A 15 1.57 -0.08 4.92
N ARG A 16 1.39 0.71 5.99
CA ARG A 16 1.05 0.18 7.33
C ARG A 16 -0.31 -0.50 7.35
N GLN A 17 -1.32 0.07 6.68
CA GLN A 17 -2.64 -0.53 6.60
C GLN A 17 -2.59 -1.90 5.89
N ALA A 18 -1.76 -2.04 4.84
CA ALA A 18 -1.58 -3.32 4.17
C ALA A 18 -0.97 -4.38 5.11
N GLU A 19 0.02 -3.99 5.93
CA GLU A 19 0.64 -4.88 6.93
C GLU A 19 -0.35 -5.27 8.04
N VAL A 20 -1.20 -4.34 8.49
CA VAL A 20 -2.26 -4.64 9.46
C VAL A 20 -3.27 -5.64 8.89
N LEU A 21 -3.77 -5.42 7.67
CA LEU A 21 -4.68 -6.35 6.99
C LEU A 21 -4.04 -7.72 6.81
N HIS A 22 -2.74 -7.75 6.44
CA HIS A 22 -2.00 -9.00 6.35
C HIS A 22 -1.89 -9.72 7.69
N GLY A 23 -1.61 -8.99 8.79
CA GLY A 23 -1.59 -9.53 10.14
C GLY A 23 -2.95 -10.02 10.64
N GLN A 24 -4.05 -9.54 10.06
CA GLN A 24 -5.41 -10.04 10.30
C GLN A 24 -5.73 -11.32 9.51
N GLY A 25 -4.78 -11.85 8.74
CA GLY A 25 -4.91 -13.09 7.98
C GLY A 25 -5.26 -12.91 6.51
N LEU A 26 -5.35 -11.67 5.99
CA LEU A 26 -5.52 -11.45 4.56
C LEU A 26 -4.21 -11.73 3.81
N SER A 27 -4.33 -12.21 2.57
CA SER A 27 -3.20 -12.23 1.67
C SER A 27 -2.74 -10.80 1.37
N MET A 28 -1.44 -10.60 1.15
CA MET A 28 -0.93 -9.26 0.81
C MET A 28 -1.57 -8.72 -0.48
N ALA A 29 -1.85 -9.58 -1.46
CA ALA A 29 -2.52 -9.20 -2.70
C ALA A 29 -3.95 -8.69 -2.47
N ASP A 30 -4.71 -9.34 -1.58
CA ASP A 30 -6.07 -8.92 -1.23
C ASP A 30 -6.07 -7.64 -0.41
N ALA A 31 -5.14 -7.50 0.54
CA ALA A 31 -4.94 -6.26 1.29
C ALA A 31 -4.65 -5.08 0.35
N ILE A 32 -3.72 -5.25 -0.60
CA ILE A 32 -3.39 -4.23 -1.61
C ILE A 32 -4.60 -3.87 -2.47
N ARG A 33 -5.36 -4.88 -2.92
CA ARG A 33 -6.58 -4.68 -3.72
C ARG A 33 -7.63 -3.90 -2.93
N GLN A 34 -7.79 -4.19 -1.64
CA GLN A 34 -8.72 -3.49 -0.75
C GLN A 34 -8.33 -2.01 -0.54
N LEU A 35 -7.02 -1.71 -0.55
CA LEU A 35 -6.51 -0.34 -0.47
C LEU A 35 -6.62 0.44 -1.79
N GLY A 36 -7.07 -0.20 -2.87
CA GLY A 36 -7.29 0.47 -4.16
C GLY A 36 -6.00 0.89 -4.87
N ILE A 37 -4.86 0.27 -4.54
CA ILE A 37 -3.58 0.49 -5.21
C ILE A 37 -3.15 -0.78 -5.94
N SER A 38 -2.26 -0.66 -6.93
CA SER A 38 -1.71 -1.83 -7.62
C SER A 38 -0.55 -2.44 -6.83
N GLU A 39 -0.35 -3.75 -6.96
CA GLU A 39 0.76 -4.47 -6.33
C GLU A 39 2.12 -3.86 -6.72
N VAL A 40 2.29 -3.49 -7.99
CA VAL A 40 3.50 -2.80 -8.47
C VAL A 40 3.74 -1.50 -7.71
N THR A 41 2.68 -0.71 -7.48
CA THR A 41 2.79 0.54 -6.72
C THR A 41 3.14 0.28 -5.27
N PHE A 42 2.50 -0.71 -4.65
CA PHE A 42 2.78 -1.12 -3.28
C PHE A 42 4.25 -1.54 -3.09
N TYR A 43 4.77 -2.46 -3.92
CA TYR A 43 6.15 -2.92 -3.78
C TYR A 43 7.17 -1.82 -4.06
N ARG A 44 6.88 -0.92 -5.01
CA ARG A 44 7.73 0.25 -5.25
C ARG A 44 7.75 1.17 -4.03
N TRP A 45 6.58 1.50 -3.48
CA TRP A 45 6.50 2.33 -2.29
C TRP A 45 7.12 1.67 -1.06
N ARG A 46 6.99 0.35 -0.91
CA ARG A 46 7.66 -0.38 0.16
C ARG A 46 9.17 -0.23 0.06
N LYS A 47 9.74 -0.26 -1.14
CA LYS A 47 11.17 -0.02 -1.37
C LYS A 47 11.59 1.45 -1.13
N GLU A 48 10.70 2.40 -1.36
CA GLU A 48 10.99 3.85 -1.33
C GLU A 48 10.69 4.49 0.04
N TYR A 49 9.76 3.92 0.82
CA TYR A 49 9.23 4.51 2.06
C TYR A 49 9.20 3.57 3.27
N ALA A 50 9.37 2.24 3.10
CA ALA A 50 9.40 1.29 4.23
C ALA A 50 10.83 0.91 4.68
N GLY A 51 11.85 1.62 4.20
CA GLY A 51 13.26 1.45 4.55
C GLY A 51 14.13 2.51 3.89
#